data_AF-T5K1C4-F1
#
_entry.id   AF-T5K1C4-F1
#
_cell.length_a   1.000
_cell.length_b   1.000
_cell.length_c   1.000
_cell.angle_alpha   90.00
_cell.angle_beta   90.00
_cell.angle_gamma   90.00
#
_symmetry.space_group_name_H-M   'P 1'
#
loop_
_entity.id
_entity.type
_entity.pdbx_description
1 polymer ?
#
loop_
_entity_poly.entity_id
_entity_poly.type
_entity_poly.pdbx_seq_one_letter_code
_entity_poly.pdbx_strand_id
1 'polypeptide(L)'
;MELLDAIRRRKTTNGAFLPDPVSEDHQRILLEAAGRAPSQLNSQPWRFVVIESRETIEQIARISGESMTEAMSNGTFFERYKPYFRFSQAEMEEKRSGMLFDKLPAALRPFTSQVFTKRGQTLMN
;
A
#
# COMPACT_ATOMS: atom_id res chain seq x y z
N MET A 1 -22.16 0.82 -11.54
CA MET A 1 -21.09 -0.20 -11.67
C MET A 1 -21.54 -1.40 -10.88
N GLU A 2 -21.52 -2.58 -11.48
CA GLU A 2 -21.95 -3.80 -10.80
C GLU A 2 -20.88 -4.27 -9.80
N LEU A 3 -21.29 -5.02 -8.77
CA LEU A 3 -20.39 -5.49 -7.70
C LEU A 3 -19.16 -6.23 -8.24
N LEU A 4 -19.36 -7.15 -9.19
CA LEU A 4 -18.26 -7.93 -9.76
C LEU A 4 -17.27 -7.06 -10.54
N ASP A 5 -17.74 -5.99 -11.16
CA ASP A 5 -16.85 -5.04 -11.85
C ASP A 5 -16.04 -4.22 -10.86
N ALA A 6 -16.65 -3.80 -9.75
CA ALA A 6 -15.96 -3.12 -8.66
C ALA A 6 -14.81 -3.97 -8.10
N ILE A 7 -15.08 -5.26 -7.85
CA ILE A 7 -14.09 -6.22 -7.33
C ILE A 7 -12.93 -6.39 -8.33
N ARG A 8 -13.23 -6.60 -9.62
CA ARG A 8 -12.21 -6.80 -10.66
C ARG A 8 -11.34 -5.57 -10.90
N ARG A 9 -11.92 -4.37 -10.77
CA ARG A 9 -11.22 -3.10 -11.01
C ARG A 9 -10.52 -2.53 -9.77
N ARG A 10 -10.70 -3.16 -8.60
CA ARG A 10 -10.11 -2.69 -7.34
C ARG A 10 -8.59 -2.61 -7.46
N LYS A 11 -8.04 -1.44 -7.17
CA LYS A 11 -6.60 -1.18 -7.06
C LYS A 11 -6.31 -0.40 -5.79
N THR A 12 -5.09 -0.51 -5.29
CA THR A 12 -4.61 0.34 -4.20
C THR A 12 -4.23 1.70 -4.78
N THR A 13 -4.79 2.78 -4.23
CA THR A 13 -4.47 4.15 -4.63
C THR A 13 -3.60 4.78 -3.54
N ASN A 14 -2.34 5.05 -3.88
CA ASN A 14 -1.38 5.74 -3.00
C ASN A 14 -1.05 7.16 -3.49
N GLY A 15 -1.84 7.69 -4.42
CA GLY A 15 -1.72 9.07 -4.91
C GLY A 15 -2.47 10.06 -4.03
N ALA A 16 -2.40 11.34 -4.39
CA ALA A 16 -3.19 12.37 -3.72
C ALA A 16 -4.70 12.10 -3.91
N PHE A 17 -5.44 12.20 -2.81
CA PHE A 17 -6.90 12.22 -2.81
C PHE A 17 -7.41 13.65 -2.97
N LEU A 18 -8.70 13.79 -3.30
CA LEU A 18 -9.39 15.08 -3.26
C LEU A 18 -9.43 15.60 -1.80
N PRO A 19 -9.49 16.94 -1.61
CA PRO A 19 -9.54 17.52 -0.26
C PRO A 19 -10.88 17.27 0.44
N ASP A 20 -11.92 16.91 -0.31
CA ASP A 20 -13.26 16.67 0.22
C ASP A 20 -13.29 15.44 1.14
N PRO A 21 -13.88 15.55 2.33
CA PRO A 21 -14.06 14.40 3.21
C PRO A 21 -15.09 13.42 2.62
N VAL A 22 -14.97 12.15 3.01
CA VAL A 22 -16.01 11.15 2.72
C VAL A 22 -17.25 11.51 3.55
N SER A 23 -18.41 11.68 2.92
CA SER A 23 -19.67 11.97 3.62
C SER A 23 -20.01 10.91 4.67
N GLU A 24 -20.61 11.33 5.79
CA GLU A 24 -21.03 10.44 6.89
C GLU A 24 -21.86 9.23 6.42
N ASP A 25 -22.80 9.44 5.47
CA ASP A 25 -23.63 8.37 4.93
C ASP A 25 -22.80 7.27 4.25
N HIS A 26 -21.81 7.65 3.44
CA HIS A 26 -20.88 6.71 2.83
C HIS A 26 -20.01 6.01 3.88
N GLN A 27 -19.54 6.72 4.91
CA GLN A 27 -18.79 6.10 6.00
C GLN A 27 -19.63 5.02 6.69
N ARG A 28 -20.89 5.34 7.01
CA ARG A 28 -21.83 4.40 7.64
C ARG A 28 -22.08 3.16 6.79
N ILE A 29 -22.37 3.35 5.50
CA ILE A 29 -22.56 2.25 4.54
C ILE A 29 -21.33 1.32 4.52
N LEU A 30 -20.12 1.88 4.50
CA LEU A 30 -18.88 1.11 4.49
C LEU A 30 -18.69 0.30 5.77
N LEU A 31 -18.94 0.91 6.94
CA LEU A 31 -18.80 0.24 8.23
C LEU A 31 -19.84 -0.88 8.42
N GLU A 32 -21.09 -0.62 8.04
CA GLU A 32 -22.16 -1.62 8.07
C GLU A 32 -21.81 -2.81 7.17
N ALA A 33 -21.39 -2.54 5.92
CA ALA A 33 -20.99 -3.59 5.00
C ALA A 33 -19.79 -4.40 5.52
N ALA A 34 -18.78 -3.74 6.11
CA ALA A 34 -17.62 -4.42 6.69
C ALA A 34 -18.01 -5.31 7.88
N GLY A 35 -18.94 -4.85 8.73
CA GLY A 35 -19.45 -5.62 9.86
C GLY A 35 -20.22 -6.88 9.48
N ARG A 36 -20.77 -6.94 8.25
CA ARG A 36 -21.48 -8.12 7.72
C ARG A 36 -20.57 -9.23 7.23
N ALA A 37 -19.24 -9.04 7.25
CA ALA A 37 -18.31 -10.12 6.96
C ALA A 37 -18.57 -11.33 7.90
N PRO A 38 -18.50 -12.56 7.39
CA PRO A 38 -18.77 -13.75 8.19
C PRO A 38 -17.77 -13.83 9.35
N SER A 39 -18.27 -14.20 10.53
CA SER A 39 -17.43 -14.43 11.71
C SER A 39 -17.79 -15.77 12.35
N GLN A 40 -16.76 -16.50 12.77
CA GLN A 40 -16.95 -17.74 13.50
C GLN A 40 -17.73 -17.46 14.80
N LEU A 41 -18.76 -18.28 15.06
CA LEU A 41 -19.65 -18.15 16.23
C LEU A 41 -20.35 -16.78 16.35
N ASN A 42 -20.49 -16.02 15.25
CA ASN A 42 -21.01 -14.65 15.26
C ASN A 42 -20.26 -13.71 16.22
N SER A 43 -18.98 -13.97 16.45
CA SER A 43 -18.13 -13.23 17.39
C SER A 43 -17.93 -11.76 17.01
N GLN A 44 -18.11 -11.39 15.73
CA GLN A 44 -17.96 -10.04 15.21
C GLN A 44 -16.70 -9.33 15.77
N PRO A 45 -15.50 -9.92 15.57
CA PRO A 45 -14.28 -9.52 16.27
C PRO A 45 -13.68 -8.20 15.74
N TRP A 46 -14.36 -7.55 14.80
CA TRP A 46 -13.94 -6.30 14.19
C TRP A 46 -14.24 -5.11 15.12
N ARG A 47 -13.29 -4.17 15.18
CA ARG A 47 -13.48 -2.84 15.76
C ARG A 47 -13.02 -1.83 14.73
N PHE A 48 -13.91 -0.91 14.38
CA PHE A 48 -13.62 0.16 13.44
C PHE A 48 -13.54 1.48 14.19
N VAL A 49 -12.51 2.26 13.92
CA VAL A 49 -12.34 3.62 14.46
C VAL A 49 -12.30 4.56 13.26
N VAL A 50 -13.28 5.46 13.18
CA VAL A 50 -13.30 6.52 12.17
C VAL A 50 -12.54 7.71 12.74
N ILE A 51 -11.56 8.20 11.99
CA ILE A 51 -10.74 9.35 12.36
C ILE A 51 -10.95 10.44 11.32
N GLU A 52 -11.60 11.52 11.74
CA GLU A 52 -11.86 12.70 10.89
C GLU A 52 -11.02 13.91 11.31
N SER A 53 -10.49 13.90 12.54
CA SER A 53 -9.60 14.97 13.01
C SER A 53 -8.35 15.02 12.14
N ARG A 54 -8.17 16.17 11.46
CA ARG A 54 -7.02 16.40 10.60
C ARG A 54 -5.70 16.28 11.35
N GLU A 55 -5.65 16.82 12.57
CA GLU A 55 -4.48 16.73 13.45
C GLU A 55 -4.11 15.26 13.74
N THR A 56 -5.09 14.42 14.07
CA THR A 56 -4.86 13.00 14.33
C THR A 56 -4.40 12.25 13.08
N ILE A 57 -4.99 12.55 11.92
CA ILE A 57 -4.58 11.97 10.63
C ILE A 57 -3.12 12.33 10.33
N GLU A 58 -2.74 13.59 10.53
CA GLU A 58 -1.37 14.07 10.30
C GLU A 58 -0.36 13.42 11.25
N GLN A 59 -0.73 13.24 12.52
CA GLN A 59 0.10 12.52 13.47
C GLN A 59 0.31 11.06 13.05
N ILE A 60 -0.74 10.36 12.61
CA ILE A 60 -0.63 8.97 12.11
C ILE A 60 0.25 8.93 10.86
N ALA A 61 0.05 9.86 9.93
CA ALA A 61 0.85 9.95 8.70
C ALA A 61 2.34 10.14 9.02
N ARG A 62 2.66 11.03 9.97
CA ARG A 62 4.04 11.24 10.42
C ARG A 62 4.65 9.97 11.01
N ILE A 63 3.97 9.32 11.96
CA ILE A 63 4.44 8.08 12.58
C ILE A 63 4.65 6.98 11.54
N SER A 64 3.72 6.84 10.59
CA SER A 64 3.83 5.85 9.51
C SER A 64 5.02 6.14 8.59
N GLY A 65 5.30 7.42 8.30
CA GLY A 65 6.44 7.84 7.48
C GLY A 65 7.78 7.59 8.18
N GLU A 66 7.87 7.91 9.46
CA GLU A 66 9.05 7.63 10.30
C GLU A 66 9.33 6.12 10.39
N SER A 67 8.28 5.32 10.64
CA SER A 67 8.37 3.85 10.72
C SER A 67 8.84 3.24 9.39
N MET A 68 8.37 3.76 8.26
CA MET A 68 8.80 3.30 6.94
C MET A 68 10.26 3.67 6.67
N THR A 69 10.67 4.89 7.03
CA THR A 69 12.07 5.33 6.92
C THR A 69 12.98 4.40 7.70
N GLU A 70 12.66 4.12 8.96
CA GLU A 70 13.42 3.20 9.80
C GLU A 70 13.48 1.78 9.19
N ALA A 71 12.34 1.25 8.74
CA ALA A 71 12.29 -0.06 8.12
C ALA A 71 13.20 -0.14 6.87
N MET A 72 13.21 0.89 6.04
CA MET A 72 14.06 0.97 4.85
C MET A 72 15.54 1.08 5.20
N SER A 73 15.90 1.88 6.22
CA SER A 73 17.30 2.08 6.63
C SER A 73 17.93 0.85 7.29
N ASN A 74 17.14 0.04 7.99
CA ASN A 74 17.64 -1.16 8.69
C ASN A 74 18.00 -2.34 7.75
N GLY A 75 17.93 -2.16 6.43
CA GLY A 75 18.39 -3.11 5.40
C GLY A 75 17.51 -4.36 5.20
N THR A 76 16.78 -4.79 6.23
CA THR A 76 15.92 -5.98 6.21
C THR A 76 14.67 -5.82 5.33
N PHE A 77 14.22 -4.58 5.11
CA PHE A 77 13.05 -4.30 4.26
C PHE A 77 13.21 -4.88 2.86
N PHE A 78 14.33 -4.59 2.20
CA PHE A 78 14.55 -5.07 0.84
C PHE A 78 14.79 -6.56 0.79
N GLU A 79 15.48 -7.16 1.77
CA GLU A 79 15.60 -8.61 1.85
C GLU A 79 14.23 -9.29 1.96
N ARG A 80 13.33 -8.73 2.79
CA ARG A 80 11.98 -9.25 3.01
C ARG A 80 11.06 -9.04 1.81
N TYR A 81 11.11 -7.88 1.16
CA TYR A 81 10.13 -7.49 0.16
C TYR A 81 10.60 -7.67 -1.30
N LYS A 82 11.89 -7.90 -1.55
CA LYS A 82 12.42 -8.19 -2.90
C LYS A 82 11.60 -9.22 -3.70
N PRO A 83 11.12 -10.35 -3.12
CA PRO A 83 10.32 -11.33 -3.86
C PRO A 83 9.00 -10.78 -4.43
N TYR A 84 8.52 -9.62 -3.94
CA TYR A 84 7.27 -9.00 -4.37
C TYR A 84 7.47 -7.86 -5.35
N PHE A 85 8.70 -7.43 -5.64
CA PHE A 85 8.95 -6.43 -6.69
C PHE A 85 9.10 -7.11 -8.05
N ARG A 86 8.65 -6.42 -9.10
CA ARG A 86 8.87 -6.78 -10.50
C ARG A 86 9.65 -5.66 -11.16
N PHE A 87 10.65 -6.01 -11.94
CA PHE A 87 11.58 -5.05 -12.53
C PHE A 87 11.35 -4.82 -14.03
N SER A 88 10.39 -5.54 -14.62
CA SER A 88 9.96 -5.36 -16.00
C SER A 88 8.48 -5.72 -16.18
N GLN A 89 7.88 -5.21 -17.26
CA GLN A 89 6.52 -5.60 -17.67
C GLN A 89 6.43 -7.09 -18.00
N ALA A 90 7.44 -7.64 -18.69
CA ALA A 90 7.48 -9.07 -19.01
C ALA A 90 7.47 -9.95 -17.75
N GLU A 91 8.24 -9.58 -16.71
CA GLU A 91 8.21 -10.28 -15.42
C GLU A 91 6.86 -10.16 -14.72
N MET A 92 6.21 -8.98 -14.80
CA MET A 92 4.86 -8.78 -14.25
C MET A 92 3.81 -9.61 -14.99
N GLU A 93 3.89 -9.71 -16.31
CA GLU A 93 3.01 -10.53 -17.15
C GLU A 93 3.18 -12.03 -16.88
N GLU A 94 4.41 -12.48 -16.68
CA GLU A 94 4.73 -13.87 -16.34
C GLU A 94 4.25 -14.23 -14.93
N LYS A 95 4.63 -13.43 -13.91
CA LYS A 95 4.36 -13.75 -12.50
C LYS A 95 2.93 -13.41 -12.06
N ARG A 96 2.26 -12.49 -12.76
CA ARG A 96 0.88 -12.00 -12.50
C ARG A 96 0.61 -11.63 -11.04
N SER A 97 1.66 -11.20 -10.33
CA SER A 97 1.67 -10.93 -8.89
C SER A 97 2.80 -9.97 -8.56
N GLY A 98 2.74 -9.31 -7.41
CA GLY A 98 3.75 -8.34 -6.97
C GLY A 98 3.48 -6.92 -7.44
N MET A 99 4.48 -6.05 -7.26
CA MET A 99 4.43 -4.63 -7.61
C MET A 99 5.50 -4.32 -8.64
N LEU A 100 5.08 -3.79 -9.79
CA LEU A 100 6.00 -3.27 -10.78
C LEU A 100 6.75 -2.05 -10.21
N PHE A 101 8.06 -2.13 -10.19
CA PHE A 101 8.97 -1.06 -9.78
C PHE A 101 9.48 -0.33 -11.02
N ASP A 102 8.74 0.69 -11.44
CA ASP A 102 8.98 1.46 -12.67
C ASP A 102 9.41 2.91 -12.44
N LYS A 103 9.45 3.37 -11.17
CA LYS A 103 9.66 4.76 -10.79
C LYS A 103 11.12 5.24 -10.76
N LEU A 104 12.06 4.51 -11.35
CA LEU A 104 13.43 5.00 -11.47
C LEU A 104 13.57 6.01 -12.63
N PRO A 105 14.35 7.09 -12.45
CA PRO A 105 14.75 7.97 -13.55
C PRO A 105 15.26 7.16 -14.73
N ALA A 106 14.99 7.60 -15.97
CA ALA A 106 15.29 6.83 -17.18
C ALA A 106 16.74 6.31 -17.24
N ALA A 107 17.70 7.11 -16.77
CA ALA A 107 19.12 6.77 -16.70
C ALA A 107 19.44 5.62 -15.72
N LEU A 108 18.61 5.40 -14.69
CA LEU A 108 18.82 4.38 -13.66
C LEU A 108 18.00 3.10 -13.90
N ARG A 109 17.12 3.08 -14.91
CA ARG A 109 16.31 1.90 -15.26
C ARG A 109 17.14 0.64 -15.55
N PRO A 110 18.32 0.68 -16.21
CA PRO A 110 19.14 -0.52 -16.41
C PRO A 110 19.68 -1.14 -15.12
N PHE A 111 19.69 -0.39 -14.02
CA PHE A 111 20.25 -0.80 -12.74
C PHE A 111 19.18 -1.12 -11.68
N THR A 112 17.90 -1.16 -12.06
CA THR A 112 16.75 -1.40 -11.15
C THR A 112 16.93 -2.63 -10.26
N SER A 113 17.50 -3.71 -10.79
CA SER A 113 17.76 -4.95 -10.06
C SER A 113 18.95 -4.87 -9.08
N GLN A 114 19.86 -3.91 -9.28
CA GLN A 114 21.07 -3.71 -8.49
C GLN A 114 20.86 -2.77 -7.29
N VAL A 115 19.85 -1.88 -7.39
CA VAL A 115 19.43 -0.93 -6.35
C VAL A 115 19.12 -1.62 -5.01
N PHE A 116 18.69 -2.87 -5.03
CA PHE A 116 18.36 -3.65 -3.82
C PHE A 116 19.43 -4.68 -3.43
N THR A 117 20.67 -4.52 -3.93
CA THR A 117 21.83 -5.26 -3.41
C THR A 117 22.42 -4.54 -2.20
N LYS A 118 23.14 -5.24 -1.32
CA LYS A 118 23.86 -4.61 -0.19
C LYS A 118 24.73 -3.42 -0.63
N ARG A 119 25.38 -3.52 -1.81
CA ARG A 119 26.17 -2.43 -2.41
C ARG A 119 25.32 -1.26 -2.91
N GLY A 120 24.17 -1.53 -3.52
CA GLY A 120 23.23 -0.50 -3.97
C GLY A 120 22.59 0.27 -2.81
N GLN A 121 22.33 -0.41 -1.69
CA GLN A 121 21.79 0.21 -0.47
C GLN A 121 22.74 1.22 0.17
N THR A 122 24.05 0.94 0.20
CA THR A 122 25.06 1.87 0.72
C THR A 122 25.19 3.15 -0.10
N LEU A 123 24.80 3.14 -1.38
CA LEU A 123 24.87 4.30 -2.28
C LEU A 123 23.61 5.18 -2.25
N MET A 124 22.53 4.74 -1.59
CA MET A 124 21.24 5.46 -1.55
C MET A 124 20.90 6.06 -0.18
N ASN A 125 21.59 5.65 0.88
CA ASN A 125 21.56 6.31 2.20
C ASN A 125 22.66 7.39 2.25
#